data_AF-A0A6S6T0F4-F1
#
_entry.id   AF-A0A6S6T0F4-F1
#
_cell.length_a   1.000
_cell.length_b   1.000
_cell.length_c   1.000
_cell.angle_alpha   90.00
_cell.angle_beta   90.00
_cell.angle_gamma   90.00
#
_symmetry.space_group_name_H-M   'P 1'
#
loop_
_entity.id
_entity.type
_entity.pdbx_description
1 polymer ?
#
loop_
_entity_poly.entity_id
_entity_poly.type
_entity_poly.pdbx_seq_one_letter_code
_entity_poly.pdbx_strand_id
1 'polypeptide(L)'
;LAIDAKGKAFVLGTDWYIRLYEKDGSLRWKRPVSVAWAVNISADDRWVVAALGDGTIRWYEKDTGAERLAFYLHPDEKRWVTWTPEGFYAAAEGAEELIGYHLNQGADKEAQFIGIDQIGTVFNRADLVSKALDHEYWLLAEAALKEAGDIREILKAGLPPEMEIVGGLQQKISQREFELNLTLSDQGGGIGRVEYRINGEVVSSGLARPYAPRAAAGQKGYKRAFTLPNGENTVEAIAYSENNQVAAKPVKVSVMVDDPVQREPSLHVLSIGVSEYRDRTFDLKYAADDAVDFAATLKKQGRKMYKKVETEVLVDNEVSLERIKTAFEEMAEKVQPQDVFVLYLAGHGLVVDGRYHFVPHNVIYENDDAIRAKALGEEKLREWLALIEVGKRMMVIDSCHAGKMVETLASLASPRGVDDKFAIARLMKATGSSVLAAASSKQQAMEGVIENGQGRGLFTHVLLKGLAGDADIIKGDGYINIGELQAFAREEVPRLSLEKWQYEQFPMFHLNGQDFPITQV
;
A
#
# COMPACT_ATOMS: atom_id res chain seq x y z
N LEU A 1 33.05 -4.44 23.43
CA LEU A 1 34.20 -3.73 22.83
C LEU A 1 34.31 -4.17 21.38
N ALA A 2 34.47 -3.25 20.44
CA ALA A 2 34.82 -3.53 19.06
C ALA A 2 36.02 -2.67 18.67
N ILE A 3 36.98 -3.21 17.93
CA ILE A 3 38.17 -2.47 17.46
C ILE A 3 38.06 -2.40 15.95
N ASP A 4 38.35 -1.24 15.36
CA ASP A 4 38.29 -1.11 13.92
C ASP A 4 39.37 -1.96 13.23
N ALA A 5 39.15 -2.31 11.97
CA ALA A 5 40.06 -3.21 11.23
C ALA A 5 41.49 -2.67 11.11
N LYS A 6 41.68 -1.35 11.27
CA LYS A 6 42.98 -0.66 11.18
C LYS A 6 43.66 -0.49 12.55
N GLY A 7 43.02 -0.88 13.65
CA GLY A 7 43.49 -0.65 15.01
C GLY A 7 43.66 0.83 15.38
N LYS A 8 42.90 1.73 14.75
CA LYS A 8 42.97 3.18 14.93
C LYS A 8 41.91 3.72 15.87
N ALA A 9 40.78 3.03 16.01
CA ALA A 9 39.71 3.40 16.92
C ALA A 9 39.04 2.16 17.53
N PHE A 10 38.35 2.34 18.65
CA PHE A 10 37.54 1.29 19.26
C PHE A 10 36.22 1.83 19.81
N VAL A 11 35.19 0.99 19.79
CA VAL A 11 33.85 1.25 20.33
C VAL A 11 33.66 0.49 21.64
N LEU A 12 33.20 1.20 22.67
CA LEU A 12 32.78 0.62 23.94
C LEU A 12 31.29 0.83 24.16
N GLY A 13 30.53 -0.26 24.23
CA GLY A 13 29.15 -0.29 24.73
C GLY A 13 29.12 -0.44 26.25
N THR A 14 28.21 0.26 26.91
CA THR A 14 27.99 0.27 28.36
C THR A 14 26.50 0.38 28.67
N ASP A 15 26.12 0.32 29.95
CA ASP A 15 24.73 0.37 30.42
C ASP A 15 23.92 1.57 29.90
N TRP A 16 24.58 2.69 29.64
CA TRP A 16 23.91 3.95 29.29
C TRP A 16 24.44 4.61 28.03
N TYR A 17 25.54 4.11 27.48
CA TYR A 17 26.23 4.78 26.38
C TYR A 17 26.96 3.82 25.46
N ILE A 18 27.03 4.21 24.19
CA ILE A 18 28.07 3.78 23.25
C ILE A 18 29.07 4.94 23.12
N ARG A 19 30.36 4.60 23.11
CA ARG A 19 31.45 5.57 22.98
C ARG A 19 32.45 5.09 21.93
N LEU A 20 32.87 5.98 21.05
CA LEU A 20 33.99 5.74 20.14
C LEU A 20 35.22 6.51 20.65
N TYR A 21 36.33 5.80 20.77
CA TYR A 21 37.63 6.33 21.14
C TYR A 21 38.62 6.15 20.01
N GLU A 22 39.54 7.09 19.86
CA GLU A 22 40.75 6.92 19.04
C GLU A 22 41.76 6.02 19.77
N LYS A 23 42.78 5.55 19.05
CA LYS A 23 43.82 4.64 19.57
C LYS A 23 44.55 5.20 20.80
N ASP A 24 44.66 6.52 20.90
CA ASP A 24 45.31 7.20 22.03
C ASP A 24 44.40 7.32 23.26
N GLY A 25 43.14 6.83 23.18
CA GLY A 25 42.15 6.91 24.25
C GLY A 25 41.36 8.21 24.28
N SER A 26 41.55 9.11 23.31
CA SER A 26 40.72 10.31 23.19
C SER A 26 39.28 9.95 22.77
N LEU A 27 38.29 10.54 23.44
CA LEU A 27 36.88 10.32 23.14
C LEU A 27 36.46 11.15 21.92
N ARG A 28 35.99 10.50 20.86
CA ARG A 28 35.49 11.19 19.66
C ARG A 28 34.02 11.57 19.76
N TRP A 29 33.19 10.62 20.15
CA TRP A 29 31.78 10.88 20.44
C TRP A 29 31.23 9.87 21.44
N LYS A 30 30.12 10.26 22.08
CA LYS A 30 29.30 9.39 22.92
C LYS A 30 27.83 9.53 22.53
N ARG A 31 27.06 8.46 22.63
CA ARG A 31 25.60 8.44 22.43
C ARG A 31 24.89 7.77 23.59
N PRO A 32 23.85 8.39 24.17
CA PRO A 32 23.01 7.74 25.16
C PRO A 32 22.22 6.63 24.48
N VAL A 33 22.15 5.48 25.14
CA VAL A 33 21.40 4.29 24.69
C VAL A 33 20.86 3.55 25.91
N SER A 34 19.95 2.60 25.70
CA SER A 34 19.76 1.52 26.67
C SER A 34 21.02 0.63 26.72
N VAL A 35 21.08 -0.35 27.63
CA VAL A 35 22.28 -1.18 27.81
C VAL A 35 22.76 -1.77 26.48
N ALA A 36 24.01 -1.49 26.11
CA ALA A 36 24.60 -2.03 24.89
C ALA A 36 25.19 -3.42 25.18
N TRP A 37 24.42 -4.47 24.88
CA TRP A 37 24.83 -5.86 25.06
C TRP A 37 25.97 -6.27 24.11
N ALA A 38 25.95 -5.73 22.91
CA ALA A 38 27.01 -5.94 21.93
C ALA A 38 27.22 -4.67 21.09
N VAL A 39 28.46 -4.48 20.65
CA VAL A 39 28.85 -3.44 19.69
C VAL A 39 29.78 -4.06 18.65
N ASN A 40 29.67 -3.61 17.40
CA ASN A 40 30.55 -4.01 16.31
C ASN A 40 30.82 -2.84 15.35
N ILE A 41 31.85 -2.96 14.52
CA ILE A 41 32.18 -2.00 13.45
C ILE A 41 32.04 -2.73 12.12
N SER A 42 31.38 -2.11 11.14
CA SER A 42 31.22 -2.70 9.81
C SER A 42 32.57 -2.86 9.09
N ALA A 43 32.67 -3.85 8.22
CA ALA A 43 33.92 -4.16 7.51
C ALA A 43 34.40 -3.02 6.60
N ASP A 44 33.47 -2.22 6.08
CA ASP A 44 33.75 -1.01 5.28
C ASP A 44 34.08 0.22 6.14
N ASP A 45 34.14 0.06 7.46
CA ASP A 45 34.50 1.08 8.45
C ASP A 45 33.54 2.28 8.53
N ARG A 46 32.35 2.18 7.93
CA ARG A 46 31.36 3.27 7.89
C ARG A 46 30.44 3.29 9.12
N TRP A 47 30.18 2.14 9.73
CA TRP A 47 29.11 1.98 10.71
C TRP A 47 29.58 1.37 12.02
N VAL A 48 29.02 1.87 13.11
CA VAL A 48 28.98 1.21 14.42
C VAL A 48 27.59 0.60 14.58
N VAL A 49 27.53 -0.70 14.86
CA VAL A 49 26.28 -1.43 15.09
C VAL A 49 26.20 -1.81 16.55
N ALA A 50 25.05 -1.60 17.18
CA ALA A 50 24.83 -1.96 18.58
C ALA A 50 23.53 -2.76 18.76
N ALA A 51 23.61 -3.84 19.53
CA ALA A 51 22.45 -4.57 20.03
C ALA A 51 22.14 -4.07 21.44
N LEU A 52 20.94 -3.53 21.62
CA LEU A 52 20.54 -2.76 22.78
C LEU A 52 19.53 -3.49 23.66
N GLY A 53 19.46 -3.14 24.94
CA GLY A 53 18.60 -3.79 25.93
C GLY A 53 17.11 -3.50 25.80
N ASP A 54 16.74 -2.51 24.99
CA ASP A 54 15.36 -2.29 24.53
C ASP A 54 14.93 -3.25 23.41
N GLY A 55 15.80 -4.20 23.03
CA GLY A 55 15.54 -5.18 21.99
C GLY A 55 15.84 -4.68 20.58
N THR A 56 16.33 -3.44 20.42
CA THR A 56 16.67 -2.88 19.11
C THR A 56 18.10 -3.18 18.70
N ILE A 57 18.31 -3.29 17.39
CA ILE A 57 19.63 -3.18 16.75
C ILE A 57 19.70 -1.82 16.08
N ARG A 58 20.76 -1.06 16.32
CA ARG A 58 20.92 0.30 15.77
C ARG A 58 22.26 0.49 15.08
N TRP A 59 22.22 1.23 13.98
CA TRP A 59 23.38 1.64 13.18
C TRP A 59 23.67 3.11 13.42
N TYR A 60 24.93 3.41 13.70
CA TYR A 60 25.45 4.75 13.90
C TYR A 60 26.58 4.99 12.91
N GLU A 61 26.62 6.17 12.31
CA GLU A 61 27.76 6.60 11.50
C GLU A 61 29.02 6.63 12.37
N LYS A 62 30.09 5.96 11.94
CA LYS A 62 31.33 5.84 12.74
C LYS A 62 31.95 7.20 13.03
N ASP A 63 31.90 8.13 12.07
CA ASP A 63 32.61 9.40 12.20
C ASP A 63 31.93 10.39 13.15
N THR A 64 30.60 10.41 13.16
CA THR A 64 29.80 11.42 13.88
C THR A 64 29.05 10.85 15.08
N GLY A 65 28.78 9.55 15.09
CA GLY A 65 27.88 8.86 16.01
C GLY A 65 26.40 9.17 15.73
N ALA A 66 26.04 9.78 14.60
CA ALA A 66 24.64 9.98 14.23
C ALA A 66 23.96 8.62 14.01
N GLU A 67 22.80 8.41 14.63
CA GLU A 67 21.97 7.22 14.34
C GLU A 67 21.50 7.29 12.89
N ARG A 68 21.40 6.13 12.24
CA ARG A 68 20.99 6.03 10.85
C ARG A 68 19.82 5.09 10.62
N LEU A 69 19.81 3.98 11.34
CA LEU A 69 18.81 2.94 11.18
C LEU A 69 18.60 2.26 12.52
N ALA A 70 17.35 1.93 12.81
CA ALA A 70 16.96 1.06 13.91
C ALA A 70 16.15 -0.11 13.37
N PHE A 71 16.28 -1.26 14.01
CA PHE A 71 15.58 -2.48 13.70
C PHE A 71 15.11 -3.16 14.98
N TYR A 72 13.88 -3.65 14.98
CA TYR A 72 13.30 -4.44 16.04
C TYR A 72 12.66 -5.69 15.44
N LEU A 73 13.00 -6.85 16.00
CA LEU A 73 12.36 -8.13 15.69
C LEU A 73 11.57 -8.58 16.91
N HIS A 74 10.28 -8.77 16.75
CA HIS A 74 9.43 -9.28 17.80
C HIS A 74 9.80 -10.75 18.11
N PRO A 75 9.70 -11.22 19.37
CA PRO A 75 10.00 -12.61 19.74
C PRO A 75 9.20 -13.71 19.03
N ASP A 76 8.19 -13.37 18.23
CA ASP A 76 7.44 -14.34 17.42
C ASP A 76 8.10 -14.64 16.07
N GLU A 77 9.24 -13.99 15.79
CA GLU A 77 10.05 -14.11 14.57
C GLU A 77 9.31 -13.77 13.27
N LYS A 78 8.09 -13.22 13.37
CA LYS A 78 7.25 -12.82 12.24
C LYS A 78 7.15 -11.32 12.14
N ARG A 79 6.87 -10.66 13.26
CA ARG A 79 6.71 -9.20 13.30
C ARG A 79 8.07 -8.53 13.45
N TRP A 80 8.36 -7.62 12.54
CA TRP A 80 9.56 -6.79 12.58
C TRP A 80 9.22 -5.38 12.14
N VAL A 81 10.00 -4.42 12.63
CA VAL A 81 9.91 -3.03 12.19
C VAL A 81 11.29 -2.42 12.14
N THR A 82 11.56 -1.63 11.09
CA THR A 82 12.77 -0.85 10.94
C THR A 82 12.42 0.57 10.58
N TRP A 83 13.19 1.52 11.11
CA TRP A 83 12.91 2.94 10.93
C TRP A 83 14.18 3.78 10.96
N THR A 84 14.08 4.98 10.39
CA THR A 84 15.14 5.98 10.36
C THR A 84 14.81 7.14 11.31
N PRO A 85 15.80 7.95 11.71
CA PRO A 85 15.57 9.09 12.61
C PRO A 85 14.61 10.16 12.06
N GLU A 86 14.44 10.22 10.73
CA GLU A 86 13.49 11.11 10.06
C GLU A 86 12.03 10.64 10.21
N GLY A 87 11.81 9.40 10.68
CA GLY A 87 10.51 8.81 10.90
C GLY A 87 10.02 7.88 9.80
N PHE A 88 10.80 7.70 8.71
CA PHE A 88 10.49 6.71 7.69
C PHE A 88 10.62 5.29 8.26
N TYR A 89 9.69 4.42 7.92
CA TYR A 89 9.67 3.06 8.44
C TYR A 89 9.24 2.02 7.39
N ALA A 90 9.60 0.77 7.67
CA ALA A 90 9.06 -0.44 7.05
C ALA A 90 8.73 -1.44 8.14
N ALA A 91 7.63 -2.16 7.99
CA ALA A 91 7.14 -3.08 9.02
C ALA A 91 6.51 -4.31 8.36
N ALA A 92 6.62 -5.45 9.04
CA ALA A 92 5.72 -6.58 8.80
C ALA A 92 4.29 -6.23 9.20
N GLU A 93 3.32 -6.96 8.66
CA GLU A 93 1.91 -6.77 9.02
C GLU A 93 1.69 -6.92 10.54
N GLY A 94 1.03 -5.92 11.14
CA GLY A 94 0.75 -5.87 12.57
C GLY A 94 1.96 -5.49 13.43
N ALA A 95 3.11 -5.17 12.83
CA ALA A 95 4.27 -4.66 13.54
C ALA A 95 4.26 -3.13 13.67
N GLU A 96 3.36 -2.44 12.97
CA GLU A 96 3.19 -0.99 13.07
C GLU A 96 2.78 -0.52 14.48
N GLU A 97 2.10 -1.38 15.25
CA GLU A 97 1.69 -1.06 16.63
C GLU A 97 2.86 -1.16 17.63
N LEU A 98 4.02 -1.70 17.23
CA LEU A 98 5.14 -1.98 18.12
C LEU A 98 6.01 -0.76 18.42
N ILE A 99 5.92 0.30 17.60
CA ILE A 99 6.70 1.52 17.77
C ILE A 99 5.83 2.76 17.63
N GLY A 100 6.31 3.87 18.19
CA GLY A 100 5.58 5.12 18.16
C GLY A 100 6.37 6.24 18.80
N TYR A 101 5.74 7.40 18.85
CA TYR A 101 6.30 8.63 19.34
C TYR A 101 5.73 8.94 20.71
N HIS A 102 6.64 9.19 21.67
CA HIS A 102 6.29 9.64 23.00
C HIS A 102 6.24 11.17 23.03
N LEU A 103 5.05 11.73 23.21
CA LEU A 103 4.80 13.16 23.25
C LEU A 103 4.69 13.63 24.70
N ASN A 104 5.74 14.31 25.16
CA ASN A 104 5.74 14.95 26.47
C ASN A 104 4.89 16.22 26.44
N GLN A 105 3.87 16.29 27.30
CA GLN A 105 2.91 17.40 27.35
C GLN A 105 3.18 18.42 28.46
N GLY A 106 4.40 18.42 29.00
CA GLY A 106 4.77 19.17 30.20
C GLY A 106 4.76 18.30 31.46
N ALA A 107 5.22 18.85 32.58
CA ALA A 107 5.42 18.09 33.81
C ALA A 107 4.11 17.64 34.48
N ASP A 108 3.01 18.37 34.28
CA ASP A 108 1.73 18.16 34.96
C ASP A 108 0.69 17.42 34.10
N LYS A 109 1.11 16.85 32.96
CA LYS A 109 0.23 16.12 32.04
C LYS A 109 0.83 14.77 31.71
N GLU A 110 -0.03 13.77 31.60
CA GLU A 110 0.38 12.45 31.12
C GLU A 110 0.94 12.57 29.70
N ALA A 111 2.08 11.92 29.48
CA ALA A 111 2.66 11.86 28.15
C ALA A 111 1.84 10.93 27.26
N GLN A 112 1.75 11.26 25.98
CA GLN A 112 0.97 10.48 25.04
C GLN A 112 1.86 9.61 24.16
N PHE A 113 1.29 8.52 23.68
CA PHE A 113 1.93 7.63 22.73
C PHE A 113 1.14 7.62 21.43
N ILE A 114 1.80 8.03 20.34
CA ILE A 114 1.24 8.01 18.99
C ILE A 114 1.93 6.89 18.22
N GLY A 115 1.18 5.86 17.88
CA GLY A 115 1.70 4.75 17.07
C GLY A 115 2.05 5.20 15.65
N ILE A 116 2.98 4.52 14.99
CA ILE A 116 3.34 4.83 13.59
C ILE A 116 2.22 4.51 12.60
N ASP A 117 1.27 3.65 12.98
CA ASP A 117 0.03 3.36 12.26
C ASP A 117 -0.87 4.61 12.16
N GLN A 118 -0.76 5.54 13.12
CA GLN A 118 -1.51 6.79 13.15
C GLN A 118 -0.88 7.89 12.29
N ILE A 119 0.38 7.77 11.88
CA ILE A 119 1.12 8.87 11.22
C ILE A 119 0.97 8.83 9.68
N GLY A 120 0.00 8.03 9.22
CA GLY A 120 -0.33 7.85 7.82
C GLY A 120 0.67 7.00 7.07
N THR A 121 0.26 6.51 5.89
CA THR A 121 1.11 5.67 5.02
C THR A 121 2.26 6.44 4.38
N VAL A 122 2.31 7.77 4.52
CA VAL A 122 3.32 8.63 3.89
C VAL A 122 4.73 8.35 4.41
N PHE A 123 4.87 8.00 5.70
CA PHE A 123 6.15 7.62 6.30
C PHE A 123 6.47 6.12 6.15
N ASN A 124 5.53 5.30 5.66
CA ASN A 124 5.79 3.91 5.31
C ASN A 124 6.54 3.85 3.97
N ARG A 125 7.87 3.93 4.05
CA ARG A 125 8.78 4.12 2.91
C ARG A 125 9.85 3.05 2.92
N ALA A 126 9.43 1.80 2.71
CA ALA A 126 10.35 0.67 2.65
C ALA A 126 11.42 0.80 1.56
N ASP A 127 11.12 1.52 0.47
CA ASP A 127 12.08 1.92 -0.56
C ASP A 127 13.22 2.78 0.02
N LEU A 128 12.89 3.79 0.84
CA LEU A 128 13.90 4.63 1.50
C LEU A 128 14.64 3.86 2.59
N VAL A 129 13.93 3.12 3.44
CA VAL A 129 14.53 2.39 4.56
C VAL A 129 15.50 1.32 4.06
N SER A 130 15.19 0.66 2.93
CA SER A 130 16.11 -0.32 2.31
C SER A 130 17.44 0.29 1.88
N LYS A 131 17.46 1.60 1.57
CA LYS A 131 18.64 2.38 1.19
C LYS A 131 19.25 3.13 2.36
N ALA A 132 18.77 2.92 3.60
CA ALA A 132 19.20 3.71 4.75
C ALA A 132 20.71 3.66 5.01
N LEU A 133 21.45 2.65 4.55
CA LEU A 133 22.91 2.57 4.71
C LEU A 133 23.70 2.97 3.44
N ASP A 134 22.99 3.41 2.40
CA ASP A 134 23.58 3.87 1.14
C ASP A 134 23.94 5.36 1.20
N HIS A 135 24.87 5.76 0.33
CA HIS A 135 25.34 7.14 0.26
C HIS A 135 24.25 8.11 -0.26
N GLU A 136 23.33 7.63 -1.10
CA GLU A 136 22.31 8.45 -1.76
C GLU A 136 21.08 8.73 -0.89
N TYR A 137 20.89 8.00 0.21
CA TYR A 137 19.66 8.07 1.00
C TYR A 137 19.34 9.46 1.51
N TRP A 138 20.34 10.28 1.87
CA TRP A 138 20.06 11.65 2.35
C TRP A 138 19.34 12.50 1.31
N LEU A 139 19.69 12.36 0.02
CA LEU A 139 19.01 13.07 -1.07
C LEU A 139 17.57 12.57 -1.22
N LEU A 140 17.37 11.25 -1.13
CA LEU A 140 16.04 10.64 -1.25
C LEU A 140 15.14 10.99 -0.05
N ALA A 141 15.70 10.97 1.16
CA ALA A 141 15.00 11.33 2.39
C ALA A 141 14.64 12.82 2.40
N GLU A 142 15.52 13.71 1.96
CA GLU A 142 15.21 15.15 1.86
C GLU A 142 14.07 15.42 0.88
N ALA A 143 14.08 14.76 -0.29
CA ALA A 143 12.98 14.85 -1.25
C ALA A 143 11.66 14.33 -0.66
N ALA A 144 11.70 13.19 0.02
CA ALA A 144 10.53 12.62 0.67
C ALA A 144 9.99 13.48 1.81
N LEU A 145 10.86 14.14 2.60
CA LEU A 145 10.46 15.05 3.67
C LEU A 145 9.81 16.35 3.14
N LYS A 146 10.19 16.83 1.96
CA LYS A 146 9.52 17.98 1.31
C LYS A 146 8.05 17.69 1.01
N GLU A 147 7.72 16.43 0.72
CA GLU A 147 6.36 15.96 0.47
C GLU A 147 5.65 15.59 1.78
N ALA A 148 6.30 14.82 2.64
CA ALA A 148 5.71 14.27 3.86
C ALA A 148 5.54 15.30 4.97
N GLY A 149 6.44 16.27 5.04
CA GLY A 149 6.65 17.14 6.20
C GLY A 149 7.59 16.54 7.24
N ASP A 150 8.04 17.35 8.19
CA ASP A 150 8.82 16.90 9.34
C ASP A 150 7.88 16.31 10.39
N ILE A 151 8.10 15.05 10.77
CA ILE A 151 7.26 14.35 11.73
C ILE A 151 7.15 15.08 13.08
N ARG A 152 8.19 15.78 13.51
CA ARG A 152 8.18 16.54 14.77
C ARG A 152 7.24 17.73 14.67
N GLU A 153 7.18 18.38 13.52
CA GLU A 153 6.26 19.50 13.30
C GLU A 153 4.82 18.99 13.11
N ILE A 154 4.64 17.85 12.44
CA ILE A 154 3.34 17.17 12.31
C ILE A 154 2.75 16.85 13.68
N LEU A 155 3.55 16.23 14.57
CA LEU A 155 3.09 15.86 15.91
C LEU A 155 2.91 17.07 16.83
N LYS A 156 3.60 18.19 16.57
CA LYS A 156 3.38 19.46 17.29
C LYS A 156 2.13 20.21 16.82
N ALA A 157 1.72 20.02 15.56
CA ALA A 157 0.53 20.66 15.00
C ALA A 157 -0.76 20.25 15.73
N GLY A 158 -0.71 19.17 16.50
CA GLY A 158 -1.75 18.75 17.42
C GLY A 158 -2.18 17.32 17.17
N LEU A 159 -2.98 16.82 18.10
CA LEU A 159 -3.43 15.43 18.09
C LEU A 159 -4.66 15.26 17.20
N PRO A 160 -4.85 14.08 16.60
CA PRO A 160 -6.09 13.77 15.90
C PRO A 160 -7.27 13.81 16.88
N PRO A 161 -8.50 14.02 16.40
CA PRO A 161 -9.65 14.06 17.27
C PRO A 161 -9.92 12.71 17.92
N GLU A 162 -10.43 12.72 19.16
CA GLU A 162 -11.01 11.54 19.77
C GLU A 162 -12.34 11.20 19.10
N MET A 163 -12.60 9.91 18.91
CA MET A 163 -13.80 9.42 18.25
C MET A 163 -14.55 8.44 19.13
N GLU A 164 -15.87 8.58 19.17
CA GLU A 164 -16.75 7.61 19.80
C GLU A 164 -17.92 7.29 18.88
N ILE A 165 -18.34 6.02 18.87
CA ILE A 165 -19.54 5.58 18.18
C ILE A 165 -20.74 5.88 19.08
N VAL A 166 -21.72 6.59 18.53
CA VAL A 166 -23.00 6.83 19.19
C VAL A 166 -23.94 5.68 18.86
N GLY A 167 -24.14 4.79 19.81
CA GLY A 167 -24.99 3.61 19.66
C GLY A 167 -24.30 2.32 20.11
N GLY A 168 -24.88 1.17 19.76
CA GLY A 168 -24.27 -0.12 20.03
C GLY A 168 -23.12 -0.45 19.06
N LEU A 169 -22.06 -1.09 19.57
CA LEU A 169 -20.94 -1.61 18.78
C LEU A 169 -21.30 -2.88 17.98
N GLN A 170 -22.43 -3.50 18.32
CA GLN A 170 -23.01 -4.62 17.61
C GLN A 170 -24.47 -4.31 17.31
N GLN A 171 -24.88 -4.48 16.06
CA GLN A 171 -26.24 -4.19 15.63
C GLN A 171 -26.73 -5.28 14.70
N LYS A 172 -28.02 -5.61 14.82
CA LYS A 172 -28.72 -6.47 13.87
C LYS A 172 -29.80 -5.66 13.17
N ILE A 173 -29.76 -5.63 11.85
CA ILE A 173 -30.70 -4.87 11.02
C ILE A 173 -31.31 -5.78 9.95
N SER A 174 -32.58 -5.55 9.61
CA SER A 174 -33.30 -6.26 8.54
C SER A 174 -33.36 -5.47 7.24
N GLN A 175 -32.95 -4.20 7.28
CA GLN A 175 -32.79 -3.33 6.12
C GLN A 175 -31.30 -3.09 5.91
N ARG A 176 -30.89 -2.87 4.67
CA ARG A 176 -29.48 -2.65 4.31
C ARG A 176 -28.97 -1.25 4.63
N GLU A 177 -29.87 -0.32 4.87
CA GLU A 177 -29.54 1.06 5.23
C GLU A 177 -29.04 1.10 6.68
N PHE A 178 -27.82 1.60 6.84
CA PHE A 178 -27.16 1.73 8.14
C PHE A 178 -26.63 3.15 8.30
N GLU A 179 -27.02 3.84 9.37
CA GLU A 179 -26.49 5.17 9.70
C GLU A 179 -25.46 5.04 10.82
N LEU A 180 -24.19 5.29 10.48
CA LEU A 180 -23.13 5.42 11.47
C LEU A 180 -23.18 6.82 12.08
N ASN A 181 -23.32 6.89 13.39
CA ASN A 181 -23.30 8.12 14.16
C ASN A 181 -22.02 8.17 15.01
N LEU A 182 -21.30 9.29 14.93
CA LEU A 182 -20.02 9.50 15.60
C LEU A 182 -20.03 10.82 16.37
N THR A 183 -19.33 10.86 17.49
CA THR A 183 -18.91 12.10 18.15
C THR A 183 -17.41 12.26 17.98
N LEU A 184 -17.00 13.44 17.50
CA LEU A 184 -15.59 13.83 17.40
C LEU A 184 -15.29 14.94 18.40
N SER A 185 -14.21 14.78 19.16
CA SER A 185 -13.69 15.78 20.10
C SER A 185 -12.31 16.23 19.67
N ASP A 186 -12.14 17.53 19.46
CA ASP A 186 -10.85 18.12 19.08
C ASP A 186 -9.86 18.04 20.24
N GLN A 187 -8.67 17.50 19.98
CA GLN A 187 -7.56 17.35 20.93
C GLN A 187 -6.45 18.38 20.70
N GLY A 188 -6.76 19.48 20.00
CA GLY A 188 -5.86 20.59 19.70
C GLY A 188 -5.24 20.54 18.30
N GLY A 189 -5.43 19.46 17.54
CA GLY A 189 -5.01 19.34 16.13
C GLY A 189 -6.13 19.58 15.13
N GLY A 190 -7.33 19.96 15.60
CA GLY A 190 -8.51 20.18 14.77
C GLY A 190 -9.13 18.88 14.25
N ILE A 191 -10.23 19.02 13.51
CA ILE A 191 -10.95 17.89 12.91
C ILE A 191 -10.84 18.02 11.39
N GLY A 192 -10.09 17.11 10.77
CA GLY A 192 -9.95 17.00 9.32
C GLY A 192 -10.98 16.06 8.71
N ARG A 193 -10.56 15.30 7.70
CA ARG A 193 -11.40 14.33 7.00
C ARG A 193 -11.75 13.14 7.90
N VAL A 194 -12.85 12.49 7.58
CA VAL A 194 -13.21 11.17 8.13
C VAL A 194 -13.21 10.19 6.96
N GLU A 195 -12.37 9.18 7.07
CA GLU A 195 -12.32 8.04 6.17
C GLU A 195 -13.22 6.94 6.71
N TYR A 196 -13.98 6.31 5.83
CA TYR A 196 -14.86 5.21 6.17
C TYR A 196 -14.45 3.96 5.42
N ARG A 197 -14.47 2.82 6.11
CA ARG A 197 -14.21 1.52 5.50
C ARG A 197 -15.35 0.55 5.77
N ILE A 198 -15.70 -0.22 4.75
CA ILE A 198 -16.66 -1.33 4.87
C ILE A 198 -15.90 -2.61 4.55
N ASN A 199 -15.83 -3.52 5.52
CA ASN A 199 -15.11 -4.80 5.40
C ASN A 199 -13.63 -4.63 4.99
N GLY A 200 -13.02 -3.52 5.41
CA GLY A 200 -11.62 -3.18 5.12
C GLY A 200 -11.41 -2.34 3.86
N GLU A 201 -12.40 -2.23 2.98
CA GLU A 201 -12.33 -1.42 1.75
C GLU A 201 -12.69 0.04 2.02
N VAL A 202 -11.90 0.97 1.50
CA VAL A 202 -12.19 2.41 1.58
C VAL A 202 -13.40 2.74 0.71
N VAL A 203 -14.44 3.28 1.34
CA VAL A 203 -15.66 3.77 0.67
C VAL A 203 -15.74 5.28 0.79
N SER A 204 -16.40 5.92 -0.18
CA SER A 204 -16.45 7.37 -0.39
C SER A 204 -16.23 8.19 0.88
N SER A 205 -15.15 8.97 0.86
CA SER A 205 -14.79 9.98 1.85
C SER A 205 -15.71 11.21 1.78
N GLY A 206 -16.97 11.02 1.38
CA GLY A 206 -17.96 12.09 1.32
C GLY A 206 -18.09 12.70 2.71
N LEU A 207 -17.91 14.03 2.81
CA LEU A 207 -17.88 14.76 4.07
C LEU A 207 -18.97 14.26 5.01
N ALA A 208 -18.53 13.68 6.12
CA ALA A 208 -19.37 13.39 7.26
C ALA A 208 -20.17 14.66 7.56
N ARG A 209 -21.51 14.58 7.51
CA ARG A 209 -22.31 15.80 7.66
C ARG A 209 -22.33 16.17 9.14
N PRO A 210 -21.88 17.37 9.52
CA PRO A 210 -22.08 17.85 10.87
C PRO A 210 -23.58 17.84 11.15
N TYR A 211 -23.98 17.25 12.25
CA TYR A 211 -25.30 17.43 12.79
C TYR A 211 -25.17 17.82 14.26
N ALA A 212 -26.23 18.40 14.82
CA ALA A 212 -26.26 18.76 16.23
C ALA A 212 -27.01 17.67 17.02
N PRO A 213 -26.35 16.62 17.53
CA PRO A 213 -26.93 15.83 18.60
C PRO A 213 -26.91 16.62 19.91
N ARG A 214 -27.51 16.05 20.96
CA ARG A 214 -27.11 16.33 22.35
C ARG A 214 -25.65 15.86 22.57
N ALA A 215 -24.69 16.48 21.90
CA ALA A 215 -23.28 16.28 22.15
C ALA A 215 -22.91 16.94 23.49
N ALA A 216 -21.99 16.37 24.24
CA ALA A 216 -21.43 17.05 25.39
C ALA A 216 -20.73 18.35 24.93
N ALA A 217 -20.58 19.33 25.82
CA ALA A 217 -19.90 20.58 25.49
C ALA A 217 -18.47 20.30 24.97
N GLY A 218 -18.17 20.73 23.75
CA GLY A 218 -16.88 20.50 23.08
C GLY A 218 -16.85 19.39 22.02
N GLN A 219 -17.91 18.58 21.90
CA GLN A 219 -18.03 17.52 20.89
C GLN A 219 -18.85 17.96 19.68
N LYS A 220 -18.50 17.47 18.48
CA LYS A 220 -19.28 17.64 17.24
C LYS A 220 -19.83 16.28 16.80
N GLY A 221 -21.12 16.23 16.47
CA GLY A 221 -21.77 15.04 15.94
C GLY A 221 -21.61 14.92 14.42
N TYR A 222 -21.34 13.70 13.97
CA TYR A 222 -21.19 13.36 12.56
C TYR A 222 -22.02 12.14 12.24
N LYS A 223 -22.61 12.14 11.04
CA LYS A 223 -23.36 10.99 10.57
C LYS A 223 -23.08 10.67 9.11
N ARG A 224 -23.03 9.38 8.80
CA ARG A 224 -22.88 8.85 7.45
C ARG A 224 -23.79 7.64 7.27
N ALA A 225 -24.63 7.69 6.25
CA ALA A 225 -25.44 6.56 5.83
C ALA A 225 -24.65 5.69 4.86
N PHE A 226 -24.80 4.38 5.03
CA PHE A 226 -24.24 3.34 4.18
C PHE A 226 -25.35 2.39 3.76
N THR A 227 -25.17 1.76 2.61
CA THR A 227 -25.94 0.58 2.25
C THR A 227 -25.01 -0.62 2.38
N LEU A 228 -25.31 -1.53 3.31
CA LEU A 228 -24.46 -2.68 3.61
C LEU A 228 -24.90 -3.92 2.82
N PRO A 229 -23.99 -4.81 2.39
CA PRO A 229 -24.38 -6.10 1.85
C PRO A 229 -25.03 -6.99 2.92
N ASN A 230 -25.77 -8.00 2.49
CA ASN A 230 -26.35 -8.98 3.39
C ASN A 230 -25.24 -9.78 4.09
N GLY A 231 -25.42 -10.15 5.36
CA GLY A 231 -24.39 -10.85 6.13
C GLY A 231 -23.71 -10.00 7.20
N GLU A 232 -22.60 -10.50 7.71
CA GLU A 232 -21.77 -9.79 8.69
C GLU A 232 -20.95 -8.71 7.99
N ASN A 233 -21.01 -7.49 8.54
CA ASN A 233 -20.28 -6.34 8.05
C ASN A 233 -19.51 -5.69 9.17
N THR A 234 -18.31 -5.22 8.88
CA THR A 234 -17.56 -4.32 9.76
C THR A 234 -17.52 -2.95 9.12
N VAL A 235 -18.11 -1.96 9.79
CA VAL A 235 -18.02 -0.54 9.39
C VAL A 235 -17.01 0.13 10.32
N GLU A 236 -15.97 0.71 9.72
CA GLU A 236 -14.87 1.39 10.41
C GLU A 236 -14.85 2.87 10.03
N ALA A 237 -14.52 3.73 11.00
CA ALA A 237 -14.26 5.14 10.76
C ALA A 237 -12.91 5.56 11.34
N ILE A 238 -12.20 6.39 10.58
CA ILE A 238 -10.89 6.96 10.91
C ILE A 238 -10.94 8.46 10.66
N ALA A 239 -10.94 9.27 11.71
CA ALA A 239 -10.82 10.72 11.60
C ALA A 239 -9.35 11.12 11.61
N TYR A 240 -9.05 12.24 10.96
CA TYR A 240 -7.71 12.81 10.92
C TYR A 240 -7.68 14.19 11.58
N SER A 241 -6.49 14.64 11.97
CA SER A 241 -6.21 16.04 12.30
C SER A 241 -6.58 16.98 11.14
N GLU A 242 -6.70 18.28 11.38
CA GLU A 242 -7.14 19.27 10.37
C GLU A 242 -6.29 19.25 9.09
N ASN A 243 -4.98 19.03 9.22
CA ASN A 243 -4.04 18.89 8.11
C ASN A 243 -4.06 17.50 7.42
N ASN A 244 -4.88 16.57 7.89
CA ASN A 244 -5.00 15.18 7.43
C ASN A 244 -3.71 14.33 7.52
N GLN A 245 -2.78 14.69 8.43
CA GLN A 245 -1.48 14.00 8.57
C GLN A 245 -1.43 12.99 9.72
N VAL A 246 -2.24 13.17 10.78
CA VAL A 246 -2.32 12.24 11.91
C VAL A 246 -3.73 11.67 11.98
N ALA A 247 -3.84 10.35 12.05
CA ALA A 247 -5.06 9.59 12.15
C ALA A 247 -5.38 9.24 13.61
N ALA A 248 -6.66 9.34 13.97
CA ALA A 248 -7.18 8.78 15.21
C ALA A 248 -7.15 7.24 15.14
N LYS A 249 -7.18 6.59 16.31
CA LYS A 249 -7.40 5.14 16.34
C LYS A 249 -8.76 4.80 15.73
N PRO A 250 -8.85 3.77 14.88
CA PRO A 250 -10.10 3.40 14.24
C PRO A 250 -11.18 3.03 15.27
N VAL A 251 -12.41 3.43 15.00
CA VAL A 251 -13.60 2.90 15.69
C VAL A 251 -14.36 1.97 14.77
N LYS A 252 -14.83 0.84 15.30
CA LYS A 252 -15.47 -0.23 14.52
C LYS A 252 -16.84 -0.59 15.09
N VAL A 253 -17.79 -0.83 14.20
CA VAL A 253 -19.11 -1.41 14.52
C VAL A 253 -19.33 -2.65 13.66
N SER A 254 -19.74 -3.74 14.30
CA SER A 254 -20.16 -4.97 13.61
C SER A 254 -21.67 -4.92 13.38
N VAL A 255 -22.07 -5.05 12.12
CA VAL A 255 -23.48 -4.98 11.70
C VAL A 255 -23.86 -6.28 11.01
N MET A 256 -24.76 -7.03 11.62
CA MET A 256 -25.38 -8.21 11.02
C MET A 256 -26.61 -7.79 10.23
N VAL A 257 -26.53 -7.86 8.91
CA VAL A 257 -27.64 -7.57 8.00
C VAL A 257 -28.35 -8.87 7.67
N ASP A 258 -29.65 -8.92 7.93
CA ASP A 258 -30.55 -10.03 7.65
C ASP A 258 -31.61 -9.55 6.65
N ASP A 259 -31.18 -9.25 5.42
CA ASP A 259 -32.04 -8.81 4.32
C ASP A 259 -32.82 -10.01 3.78
N PRO A 260 -34.16 -10.07 3.94
CA PRO A 260 -34.98 -11.16 3.42
C PRO A 260 -35.00 -11.19 1.88
N VAL A 261 -34.60 -10.09 1.22
CA VAL A 261 -34.50 -10.01 -0.23
C VAL A 261 -33.13 -10.55 -0.65
N GLN A 262 -33.08 -11.83 -1.04
CA GLN A 262 -31.88 -12.40 -1.63
C GLN A 262 -31.59 -11.73 -2.98
N ARG A 263 -30.66 -10.77 -2.99
CA ARG A 263 -30.19 -10.09 -4.20
C ARG A 263 -28.95 -10.78 -4.71
N GLU A 264 -29.04 -11.33 -5.91
CA GLU A 264 -27.89 -11.84 -6.64
C GLU A 264 -26.94 -10.68 -7.00
N PRO A 265 -25.62 -10.83 -6.77
CA PRO A 265 -24.65 -9.80 -7.09
C PRO A 265 -24.45 -9.66 -8.60
N SER A 266 -24.07 -8.46 -9.04
CA SER A 266 -23.50 -8.22 -10.38
C SER A 266 -21.98 -8.14 -10.30
N LEU A 267 -21.31 -8.42 -11.41
CA LEU A 267 -19.88 -8.21 -11.58
C LEU A 267 -19.66 -7.01 -12.51
N HIS A 268 -18.89 -6.04 -12.05
CA HIS A 268 -18.48 -4.87 -12.82
C HIS A 268 -16.97 -4.93 -13.07
N VAL A 269 -16.55 -4.90 -14.33
CA VAL A 269 -15.15 -5.00 -14.72
C VAL A 269 -14.75 -3.74 -15.48
N LEU A 270 -13.77 -3.01 -14.96
CA LEU A 270 -13.04 -1.98 -15.69
C LEU A 270 -11.69 -2.54 -16.11
N SER A 271 -11.50 -2.77 -17.40
CA SER A 271 -10.27 -3.34 -17.96
C SER A 271 -9.57 -2.32 -18.84
N ILE A 272 -8.34 -1.96 -18.48
CA ILE A 272 -7.58 -0.88 -19.13
C ILE A 272 -6.26 -1.45 -19.64
N GLY A 273 -6.00 -1.31 -20.93
CA GLY A 273 -4.79 -1.84 -21.58
C GLY A 273 -4.15 -0.83 -22.51
N VAL A 274 -2.84 -0.58 -22.40
CA VAL A 274 -2.14 0.35 -23.30
C VAL A 274 -0.94 -0.35 -23.94
N SER A 275 -1.04 -0.59 -25.25
CA SER A 275 0.03 -1.13 -26.08
C SER A 275 0.64 -0.06 -26.96
N GLU A 276 -0.19 0.77 -27.59
CA GLU A 276 0.27 1.87 -28.41
C GLU A 276 0.37 3.12 -27.55
N TYR A 277 1.52 3.78 -27.53
CA TYR A 277 1.75 5.01 -26.81
C TYR A 277 1.99 6.18 -27.77
N ARG A 278 1.62 7.39 -27.34
CA ARG A 278 1.91 8.59 -28.13
C ARG A 278 3.42 8.76 -28.35
N ASP A 279 4.22 8.45 -27.34
CA ASP A 279 5.65 8.23 -27.48
C ASP A 279 5.91 6.75 -27.75
N ARG A 280 6.14 6.43 -29.04
CA ARG A 280 6.26 5.05 -29.55
C ARG A 280 7.42 4.25 -28.97
N THR A 281 8.32 4.90 -28.25
CA THR A 281 9.40 4.19 -27.53
C THR A 281 8.89 3.39 -26.34
N PHE A 282 7.66 3.68 -25.90
CA PHE A 282 6.92 2.94 -24.88
C PHE A 282 5.96 1.89 -25.49
N ASP A 283 5.95 1.67 -26.81
CA ASP A 283 5.03 0.71 -27.42
C ASP A 283 5.25 -0.72 -26.84
N LEU A 284 4.18 -1.33 -26.36
CA LEU A 284 4.10 -2.72 -25.91
C LEU A 284 3.37 -3.57 -26.96
N LYS A 285 3.44 -4.89 -26.81
CA LYS A 285 2.86 -5.83 -27.79
C LYS A 285 1.45 -6.31 -27.47
N TYR A 286 1.13 -6.51 -26.19
CA TYR A 286 -0.01 -7.35 -25.80
C TYR A 286 -0.94 -6.72 -24.75
N ALA A 287 -0.61 -5.59 -24.16
CA ALA A 287 -1.36 -5.03 -23.03
C ALA A 287 -2.83 -4.70 -23.36
N ALA A 288 -3.12 -4.30 -24.60
CA ALA A 288 -4.47 -4.00 -25.08
C ALA A 288 -5.26 -5.30 -25.29
N ASP A 289 -4.65 -6.30 -25.95
CA ASP A 289 -5.23 -7.63 -26.14
C ASP A 289 -5.48 -8.33 -24.79
N ASP A 290 -4.53 -8.23 -23.86
CA ASP A 290 -4.61 -8.76 -22.51
C ASP A 290 -5.82 -8.17 -21.75
N ALA A 291 -6.05 -6.86 -21.84
CA ALA A 291 -7.21 -6.20 -21.23
C ALA A 291 -8.55 -6.68 -21.83
N VAL A 292 -8.59 -6.85 -23.16
CA VAL A 292 -9.78 -7.35 -23.87
C VAL A 292 -10.08 -8.79 -23.45
N ASP A 293 -9.07 -9.66 -23.45
CA ASP A 293 -9.21 -11.08 -23.12
C ASP A 293 -9.57 -11.31 -21.65
N PHE A 294 -9.00 -10.51 -20.74
CA PHE A 294 -9.33 -10.55 -19.32
C PHE A 294 -10.80 -10.23 -19.07
N ALA A 295 -11.29 -9.12 -19.65
CA ALA A 295 -12.71 -8.75 -19.56
C ALA A 295 -13.63 -9.80 -20.20
N ALA A 296 -13.26 -10.34 -21.36
CA ALA A 296 -14.03 -11.39 -22.04
C ALA A 296 -14.11 -12.68 -21.22
N THR A 297 -13.01 -13.06 -20.56
CA THR A 297 -12.95 -14.26 -19.71
C THR A 297 -13.85 -14.12 -18.49
N LEU A 298 -13.77 -13.00 -17.77
CA LEU A 298 -14.67 -12.71 -16.64
C LEU A 298 -16.13 -12.66 -17.09
N LYS A 299 -16.42 -12.06 -18.25
CA LYS A 299 -17.77 -12.02 -18.83
C LYS A 299 -18.31 -13.38 -19.22
N LYS A 300 -17.45 -14.33 -19.56
CA LYS A 300 -17.83 -15.71 -19.89
C LYS A 300 -18.04 -16.53 -18.63
N GLN A 301 -17.05 -16.55 -17.75
CA GLN A 301 -17.04 -17.42 -16.57
C GLN A 301 -17.90 -16.91 -15.42
N GLY A 302 -18.08 -15.58 -15.31
CA GLY A 302 -18.94 -14.97 -14.29
C GLY A 302 -20.44 -15.19 -14.50
N ARG A 303 -20.90 -15.63 -15.68
CA ARG A 303 -22.34 -15.77 -16.01
C ARG A 303 -23.09 -16.74 -15.11
N LYS A 304 -22.41 -17.75 -14.57
CA LYS A 304 -23.02 -18.73 -13.68
C LYS A 304 -23.20 -18.20 -12.25
N MET A 305 -22.41 -17.19 -11.87
CA MET A 305 -22.32 -16.68 -10.49
C MET A 305 -23.05 -15.36 -10.30
N TYR A 306 -23.05 -14.49 -11.32
CA TYR A 306 -23.57 -13.14 -11.21
C TYR A 306 -24.83 -12.97 -12.04
N LYS A 307 -25.79 -12.21 -11.51
CA LYS A 307 -27.00 -11.81 -12.23
C LYS A 307 -26.69 -11.10 -13.54
N LYS A 308 -25.64 -10.27 -13.52
CA LYS A 308 -25.16 -9.48 -14.65
C LYS A 308 -23.65 -9.36 -14.59
N VAL A 309 -22.99 -9.44 -15.74
CA VAL A 309 -21.58 -9.10 -15.87
C VAL A 309 -21.45 -7.92 -16.82
N GLU A 310 -21.12 -6.76 -16.27
CA GLU A 310 -20.84 -5.53 -17.02
C GLU A 310 -19.34 -5.36 -17.18
N THR A 311 -18.91 -5.08 -18.40
CA THR A 311 -17.50 -4.94 -18.76
C THR A 311 -17.32 -3.66 -19.54
N GLU A 312 -16.44 -2.78 -19.06
CA GLU A 312 -15.95 -1.62 -19.78
C GLU A 312 -14.47 -1.84 -20.06
N VAL A 313 -14.09 -1.74 -21.34
CA VAL A 313 -12.72 -1.96 -21.78
C VAL A 313 -12.22 -0.67 -22.41
N LEU A 314 -11.10 -0.14 -21.92
CA LEU A 314 -10.43 1.04 -22.48
C LEU A 314 -9.07 0.59 -23.01
N VAL A 315 -8.82 0.80 -24.30
CA VAL A 315 -7.55 0.42 -24.93
C VAL A 315 -6.87 1.58 -25.64
N ASP A 316 -5.55 1.59 -25.61
CA ASP A 316 -4.69 2.48 -26.39
C ASP A 316 -5.16 3.95 -26.36
N ASN A 317 -5.55 4.51 -27.50
CA ASN A 317 -5.94 5.92 -27.63
C ASN A 317 -7.16 6.34 -26.80
N GLU A 318 -7.98 5.40 -26.32
CA GLU A 318 -9.06 5.67 -25.38
C GLU A 318 -8.56 5.92 -23.95
N VAL A 319 -7.35 5.46 -23.63
CA VAL A 319 -6.80 5.52 -22.28
C VAL A 319 -6.18 6.90 -22.03
N SER A 320 -7.00 7.78 -21.46
CA SER A 320 -6.59 9.07 -20.90
C SER A 320 -7.09 9.20 -19.45
N LEU A 321 -6.49 10.09 -18.65
CA LEU A 321 -6.97 10.33 -17.27
C LEU A 321 -8.44 10.75 -17.24
N GLU A 322 -8.86 11.59 -18.18
CA GLU A 322 -10.24 12.06 -18.28
C GLU A 322 -11.18 10.90 -18.54
N ARG A 323 -10.83 10.02 -19.50
CA ARG A 323 -11.67 8.87 -19.84
C ARG A 323 -11.76 7.85 -18.71
N ILE A 324 -10.64 7.59 -18.03
CA ILE A 324 -10.59 6.70 -16.87
C ILE A 324 -11.48 7.26 -15.75
N LYS A 325 -11.37 8.56 -15.44
CA LYS A 325 -12.22 9.22 -14.45
C LYS A 325 -13.70 9.05 -14.78
N THR A 326 -14.09 9.32 -16.02
CA THR A 326 -15.47 9.16 -16.47
C THR A 326 -15.94 7.71 -16.36
N ALA A 327 -15.10 6.71 -16.67
CA ALA A 327 -15.45 5.30 -16.48
C ALA A 327 -15.75 4.98 -15.01
N PHE A 328 -14.94 5.47 -14.07
CA PHE A 328 -15.22 5.32 -12.63
C PHE A 328 -16.53 5.98 -12.22
N GLU A 329 -16.79 7.20 -12.70
CA GLU A 329 -18.05 7.93 -12.41
C GLU A 329 -19.27 7.19 -12.96
N GLU A 330 -19.23 6.72 -14.20
CA GLU A 330 -20.31 5.96 -14.83
C GLU A 330 -20.54 4.59 -14.18
N MET A 331 -19.50 3.96 -13.64
CA MET A 331 -19.63 2.72 -12.86
C MET A 331 -20.22 2.98 -11.48
N ALA A 332 -19.79 4.06 -10.81
CA ALA A 332 -20.30 4.43 -9.49
C ALA A 332 -21.83 4.61 -9.47
N GLU A 333 -22.43 5.04 -10.60
CA GLU A 333 -23.89 5.16 -10.75
C GLU A 333 -24.63 3.81 -10.84
N LYS A 334 -23.93 2.73 -11.22
CA LYS A 334 -24.52 1.42 -11.51
C LYS A 334 -24.27 0.40 -10.40
N VAL A 335 -23.13 0.47 -9.72
CA VAL A 335 -22.73 -0.49 -8.70
C VAL A 335 -23.67 -0.49 -7.50
N GLN A 336 -23.85 -1.67 -6.91
CA GLN A 336 -24.57 -1.85 -5.65
C GLN A 336 -23.64 -2.49 -4.61
N PRO A 337 -23.87 -2.31 -3.30
CA PRO A 337 -22.89 -2.75 -2.29
C PRO A 337 -22.63 -4.26 -2.20
N GLN A 338 -23.53 -5.09 -2.72
CA GLN A 338 -23.36 -6.54 -2.81
C GLN A 338 -22.58 -6.98 -4.07
N ASP A 339 -22.42 -6.09 -5.04
CA ASP A 339 -21.75 -6.38 -6.30
C ASP A 339 -20.24 -6.57 -6.09
N VAL A 340 -19.59 -7.12 -7.10
CA VAL A 340 -18.14 -7.28 -7.17
C VAL A 340 -17.58 -6.30 -8.20
N PHE A 341 -16.53 -5.58 -7.83
CA PHE A 341 -15.78 -4.72 -8.75
C PHE A 341 -14.40 -5.30 -9.05
N VAL A 342 -14.03 -5.34 -10.33
CA VAL A 342 -12.69 -5.75 -10.78
C VAL A 342 -12.07 -4.64 -11.61
N LEU A 343 -10.90 -4.16 -11.20
CA LEU A 343 -10.05 -3.27 -11.98
C LEU A 343 -8.89 -4.07 -12.55
N TYR A 344 -8.67 -4.01 -13.85
CA TYR A 344 -7.52 -4.61 -14.52
C TYR A 344 -6.72 -3.52 -15.25
N LEU A 345 -5.42 -3.44 -14.98
CA LEU A 345 -4.50 -2.48 -15.57
C LEU A 345 -3.34 -3.22 -16.25
N ALA A 346 -3.19 -3.05 -17.57
CA ALA A 346 -2.05 -3.56 -18.34
C ALA A 346 -1.37 -2.44 -19.12
N GLY A 347 -0.04 -2.37 -19.05
CA GLY A 347 0.73 -1.31 -19.72
C GLY A 347 2.01 -0.93 -18.98
N HIS A 348 2.49 0.29 -19.18
CA HIS A 348 3.62 0.82 -18.44
C HIS A 348 3.23 1.36 -17.07
N GLY A 349 4.00 0.93 -16.07
CA GLY A 349 4.00 1.48 -14.72
C GLY A 349 5.35 2.14 -14.42
N LEU A 350 5.32 3.34 -13.83
CA LEU A 350 6.49 4.08 -13.40
C LEU A 350 6.43 4.32 -11.88
N VAL A 351 7.61 4.32 -11.25
CA VAL A 351 7.75 4.71 -9.85
C VAL A 351 8.40 6.09 -9.79
N VAL A 352 7.65 7.05 -9.26
CA VAL A 352 8.11 8.42 -9.01
C VAL A 352 7.89 8.68 -7.52
N ASP A 353 8.94 9.11 -6.82
CA ASP A 353 8.93 9.38 -5.37
C ASP A 353 8.44 8.19 -4.51
N GLY A 354 8.74 6.96 -4.94
CA GLY A 354 8.30 5.74 -4.25
C GLY A 354 6.79 5.47 -4.36
N ARG A 355 6.11 6.08 -5.34
CA ARG A 355 4.69 5.88 -5.65
C ARG A 355 4.51 5.31 -7.05
N TYR A 356 3.60 4.35 -7.17
CA TYR A 356 3.23 3.76 -8.46
C TYR A 356 2.36 4.73 -9.27
N HIS A 357 2.67 4.82 -10.56
CA HIS A 357 1.92 5.57 -11.57
C HIS A 357 1.69 4.71 -12.80
N PHE A 358 0.44 4.44 -13.14
CA PHE A 358 0.08 3.83 -14.42
C PHE A 358 0.11 4.90 -15.52
N VAL A 359 0.70 4.59 -16.68
CA VAL A 359 0.93 5.54 -17.78
C VAL A 359 -0.17 5.40 -18.85
N PRO A 360 -1.08 6.39 -19.00
CA PRO A 360 -2.03 6.45 -20.11
C PRO A 360 -1.36 6.69 -21.47
N HIS A 361 -2.06 6.38 -22.55
CA HIS A 361 -1.57 6.52 -23.93
C HIS A 361 -1.06 7.92 -24.28
N ASN A 362 -1.74 8.95 -23.76
CA ASN A 362 -1.49 10.34 -24.13
C ASN A 362 -0.29 10.98 -23.38
N VAL A 363 0.35 10.27 -22.46
CA VAL A 363 1.50 10.77 -21.69
C VAL A 363 2.76 10.74 -22.53
N ILE A 364 3.53 11.83 -22.44
CA ILE A 364 4.88 11.96 -23.00
C ILE A 364 5.81 12.19 -21.81
N TYR A 365 6.86 11.37 -21.69
CA TYR A 365 7.83 11.50 -20.60
C TYR A 365 8.82 12.63 -20.91
N GLU A 366 8.66 13.76 -20.24
CA GLU A 366 9.62 14.87 -20.28
C GLU A 366 10.49 14.90 -19.02
N ASN A 367 9.86 14.68 -17.87
CA ASN A 367 10.43 14.64 -16.53
C ASN A 367 9.41 14.02 -15.56
N ASP A 368 9.79 13.91 -14.29
CA ASP A 368 8.93 13.33 -13.25
C ASP A 368 7.68 14.19 -12.97
N ASP A 369 7.71 15.51 -13.19
CA ASP A 369 6.52 16.37 -13.04
C ASP A 369 5.45 16.05 -14.08
N ALA A 370 5.85 15.70 -15.31
CA ALA A 370 4.92 15.27 -16.35
C ALA A 370 4.16 13.99 -15.94
N ILE A 371 4.85 13.05 -15.27
CA ILE A 371 4.24 11.83 -14.74
C ILE A 371 3.29 12.16 -13.58
N ARG A 372 3.72 12.98 -12.61
CA ARG A 372 2.86 13.43 -11.49
C ARG A 372 1.54 14.05 -11.98
N ALA A 373 1.63 14.91 -13.00
CA ALA A 373 0.46 15.59 -13.55
C ALA A 373 -0.44 14.67 -14.38
N LYS A 374 0.14 13.93 -15.34
CA LYS A 374 -0.61 13.28 -16.44
C LYS A 374 -0.80 11.76 -16.29
N ALA A 375 -0.10 11.11 -15.37
CA ALA A 375 -0.28 9.68 -15.11
C ALA A 375 -1.35 9.41 -14.03
N LEU A 376 -1.82 8.17 -13.98
CA LEU A 376 -2.74 7.68 -12.94
C LEU A 376 -1.92 7.24 -11.73
N GLY A 377 -1.73 8.17 -10.80
CA GLY A 377 -1.02 7.92 -9.53
C GLY A 377 -1.92 7.36 -8.42
N GLU A 378 -1.29 6.87 -7.37
CA GLU A 378 -1.92 6.30 -6.16
C GLU A 378 -3.08 7.14 -5.59
N GLU A 379 -2.91 8.46 -5.45
CA GLU A 379 -3.93 9.34 -4.85
C GLU A 379 -5.21 9.40 -5.71
N LYS A 380 -5.06 9.64 -7.02
CA LYS A 380 -6.20 9.66 -7.97
C LYS A 380 -6.89 8.29 -8.01
N LEU A 381 -6.11 7.22 -8.03
CA LEU A 381 -6.66 5.86 -8.05
C LEU A 381 -7.45 5.57 -6.76
N ARG A 382 -6.91 5.93 -5.58
CA ARG A 382 -7.61 5.80 -4.29
C ARG A 382 -8.91 6.61 -4.28
N GLU A 383 -8.88 7.86 -4.76
CA GLU A 383 -10.07 8.72 -4.85
C GLU A 383 -11.16 8.11 -5.74
N TRP A 384 -10.79 7.60 -6.91
CA TRP A 384 -11.76 7.04 -7.86
C TRP A 384 -12.27 5.66 -7.44
N LEU A 385 -11.41 4.84 -6.82
CA LEU A 385 -11.84 3.59 -6.19
C LEU A 385 -12.85 3.84 -5.07
N ALA A 386 -12.68 4.89 -4.28
CA ALA A 386 -13.63 5.24 -3.21
C ALA A 386 -15.03 5.60 -3.73
N LEU A 387 -15.19 5.95 -5.03
CA LEU A 387 -16.50 6.15 -5.65
C LEU A 387 -17.29 4.85 -5.81
N ILE A 388 -16.59 3.71 -5.89
CA ILE A 388 -17.18 2.39 -6.12
C ILE A 388 -17.51 1.74 -4.77
N GLU A 389 -18.66 2.07 -4.19
CA GLU A 389 -19.10 1.59 -2.87
C GLU A 389 -19.54 0.10 -2.89
N VAL A 390 -18.58 -0.81 -3.01
CA VAL A 390 -18.77 -2.28 -2.97
C VAL A 390 -18.01 -2.92 -1.82
N GLY A 391 -18.55 -4.02 -1.27
CA GLY A 391 -17.86 -4.78 -0.22
C GLY A 391 -16.81 -5.78 -0.73
N LYS A 392 -16.73 -6.00 -2.04
CA LYS A 392 -15.84 -6.97 -2.68
C LYS A 392 -15.15 -6.35 -3.89
N ARG A 393 -13.83 -6.24 -3.83
CA ARG A 393 -13.03 -5.61 -4.88
C ARG A 393 -11.75 -6.38 -5.16
N MET A 394 -11.40 -6.49 -6.43
CA MET A 394 -10.11 -7.04 -6.89
C MET A 394 -9.44 -6.07 -7.86
N MET A 395 -8.16 -5.80 -7.67
CA MET A 395 -7.32 -5.07 -8.61
C MET A 395 -6.25 -5.98 -9.18
N VAL A 396 -6.05 -5.95 -10.49
CA VAL A 396 -5.00 -6.69 -11.18
C VAL A 396 -4.11 -5.70 -11.91
N ILE A 397 -2.81 -5.75 -11.65
CA ILE A 397 -1.81 -4.88 -12.27
C ILE A 397 -0.80 -5.74 -13.04
N ASP A 398 -0.97 -5.81 -14.35
CA ASP A 398 -0.02 -6.42 -15.29
C ASP A 398 0.80 -5.33 -16.00
N SER A 399 1.58 -4.58 -15.21
CA SER A 399 2.39 -3.50 -15.75
C SER A 399 3.87 -3.84 -15.81
N CYS A 400 4.45 -3.78 -17.00
CA CYS A 400 5.89 -3.92 -17.22
C CYS A 400 6.60 -2.56 -17.03
N HIS A 401 7.66 -2.53 -16.23
CA HIS A 401 8.49 -1.34 -16.10
C HIS A 401 9.29 -1.09 -17.39
N ALA A 402 9.24 0.13 -17.93
CA ALA A 402 10.00 0.56 -19.13
C ALA A 402 11.51 0.66 -18.80
N GLY A 403 12.15 -0.46 -18.53
CA GLY A 403 13.55 -0.57 -18.07
C GLY A 403 14.60 -0.38 -19.17
N LYS A 404 14.52 0.67 -20.02
CA LYS A 404 15.64 1.03 -20.91
C LYS A 404 15.85 2.53 -21.13
N MET A 405 14.78 3.33 -21.24
CA MET A 405 14.93 4.76 -21.49
C MET A 405 15.26 5.54 -20.20
N VAL A 406 14.57 5.23 -19.10
CA VAL A 406 14.90 5.83 -17.79
C VAL A 406 16.25 5.31 -17.28
N GLU A 407 16.65 4.08 -17.64
CA GLU A 407 17.99 3.57 -17.35
C GLU A 407 19.09 4.42 -17.99
N THR A 408 18.91 4.91 -19.23
CA THR A 408 19.94 5.71 -19.93
C THR A 408 20.03 7.14 -19.37
N LEU A 409 18.94 7.68 -18.83
CA LEU A 409 18.92 9.02 -18.21
C LEU A 409 19.22 8.99 -16.70
N ALA A 410 19.06 7.84 -16.04
CA ALA A 410 19.17 7.71 -14.59
C ALA A 410 20.15 6.63 -14.10
N SER A 411 21.03 6.10 -14.97
CA SER A 411 22.16 5.21 -14.65
C SER A 411 23.22 5.83 -13.73
N LEU A 412 22.92 6.94 -13.06
CA LEU A 412 23.77 7.55 -12.04
C LEU A 412 23.36 7.17 -10.61
N ALA A 413 22.26 6.44 -10.38
CA ALA A 413 21.81 6.07 -9.04
C ALA A 413 21.07 4.71 -8.96
N SER A 414 21.80 3.69 -8.47
CA SER A 414 21.38 2.43 -7.81
C SER A 414 20.43 1.41 -8.51
N PRO A 415 20.46 0.11 -8.12
CA PRO A 415 19.64 -0.96 -8.74
C PRO A 415 18.17 -0.91 -8.30
N ARG A 416 17.24 -0.75 -9.25
CA ARG A 416 15.83 -0.33 -9.02
C ARG A 416 14.79 -1.43 -8.78
N GLY A 417 15.10 -2.71 -9.00
CA GLY A 417 14.10 -3.79 -8.92
C GLY A 417 13.46 -4.02 -7.53
N VAL A 418 13.95 -3.35 -6.48
CA VAL A 418 13.41 -3.39 -5.12
C VAL A 418 12.37 -2.27 -4.89
N ASP A 419 12.55 -1.10 -5.51
CA ASP A 419 11.69 0.07 -5.33
C ASP A 419 10.26 -0.18 -5.84
N ASP A 420 10.12 -0.93 -6.94
CA ASP A 420 8.83 -1.25 -7.57
C ASP A 420 7.92 -2.07 -6.65
N LYS A 421 8.50 -3.06 -5.96
CA LYS A 421 7.76 -3.92 -5.03
C LYS A 421 7.21 -3.11 -3.86
N PHE A 422 7.99 -2.16 -3.37
CA PHE A 422 7.57 -1.27 -2.29
C PHE A 422 6.49 -0.29 -2.74
N ALA A 423 6.57 0.26 -3.95
CA ALA A 423 5.55 1.15 -4.50
C ALA A 423 4.20 0.43 -4.65
N ILE A 424 4.18 -0.81 -5.13
CA ILE A 424 2.96 -1.61 -5.22
C ILE A 424 2.43 -2.00 -3.83
N ALA A 425 3.29 -2.41 -2.90
CA ALA A 425 2.88 -2.70 -1.52
C ALA A 425 2.26 -1.47 -0.83
N ARG A 426 2.82 -0.29 -1.08
CA ARG A 426 2.27 0.98 -0.62
C ARG A 426 0.89 1.27 -1.23
N LEU A 427 0.75 1.10 -2.55
CA LEU A 427 -0.52 1.24 -3.25
C LEU A 427 -1.60 0.30 -2.68
N MET A 428 -1.23 -0.96 -2.45
CA MET A 428 -2.10 -1.97 -1.82
C MET A 428 -2.65 -1.47 -0.47
N LYS A 429 -1.75 -0.99 0.41
CA LYS A 429 -2.12 -0.47 1.72
C LYS A 429 -2.95 0.82 1.64
N ALA A 430 -2.66 1.69 0.69
CA ALA A 430 -3.34 2.98 0.53
C ALA A 430 -4.75 2.86 -0.06
N THR A 431 -4.98 1.88 -0.94
CA THR A 431 -6.29 1.64 -1.57
C THR A 431 -7.20 0.75 -0.72
N GLY A 432 -6.60 -0.08 0.15
CA GLY A 432 -7.34 -1.05 0.94
C GLY A 432 -8.03 -2.10 0.07
N SER A 433 -7.47 -2.44 -1.08
CA SER A 433 -8.07 -3.39 -2.02
C SER A 433 -7.25 -4.66 -2.13
N SER A 434 -7.90 -5.78 -2.45
CA SER A 434 -7.18 -7.01 -2.81
C SER A 434 -6.49 -6.81 -4.17
N VAL A 435 -5.16 -6.94 -4.22
CA VAL A 435 -4.35 -6.67 -5.42
C VAL A 435 -3.53 -7.88 -5.81
N LEU A 436 -3.56 -8.20 -7.11
CA LEU A 436 -2.68 -9.16 -7.77
C LEU A 436 -1.81 -8.39 -8.77
N ALA A 437 -0.49 -8.39 -8.59
CA ALA A 437 0.41 -7.64 -9.43
C ALA A 437 1.58 -8.51 -9.91
N ALA A 438 2.02 -8.31 -11.14
CA ALA A 438 3.27 -8.90 -11.61
C ALA A 438 4.25 -7.79 -11.97
N ALA A 439 5.35 -7.72 -11.22
CA ALA A 439 6.49 -6.86 -11.55
C ALA A 439 7.67 -7.74 -11.97
N SER A 440 8.16 -7.57 -13.19
CA SER A 440 9.45 -8.14 -13.59
C SER A 440 10.56 -7.12 -13.29
N SER A 441 11.55 -7.51 -12.50
CA SER A 441 12.73 -6.69 -12.19
C SER A 441 13.81 -6.76 -13.29
N LYS A 442 13.61 -7.57 -14.34
CA LYS A 442 14.55 -7.74 -15.43
C LYS A 442 13.90 -7.75 -16.81
N GLN A 443 14.58 -6.98 -17.66
CA GLN A 443 14.90 -7.20 -19.06
C GLN A 443 13.90 -6.81 -20.15
N GLN A 444 14.51 -6.14 -21.14
CA GLN A 444 14.17 -6.08 -22.55
C GLN A 444 12.98 -6.94 -22.96
N ALA A 445 11.85 -6.28 -23.24
CA ALA A 445 10.86 -6.67 -24.24
C ALA A 445 10.71 -8.19 -24.39
N MET A 446 10.33 -8.87 -23.31
CA MET A 446 10.11 -10.30 -23.36
C MET A 446 8.77 -10.51 -24.03
N GLU A 447 8.81 -10.96 -25.28
CA GLU A 447 7.63 -11.26 -26.08
C GLU A 447 6.79 -12.28 -25.30
N GLY A 448 5.59 -11.87 -24.92
CA GLY A 448 4.57 -12.63 -24.22
C GLY A 448 4.39 -14.10 -24.66
N VAL A 449 3.61 -14.86 -23.92
CA VAL A 449 3.27 -16.24 -24.27
C VAL A 449 2.41 -16.24 -25.52
N ILE A 450 2.85 -16.94 -26.56
CA ILE A 450 2.05 -17.18 -27.76
C ILE A 450 1.43 -18.56 -27.61
N GLU A 451 0.10 -18.61 -27.45
CA GLU A 451 -0.67 -19.85 -27.42
C GLU A 451 -1.77 -19.75 -28.47
N ASN A 452 -1.92 -20.77 -29.31
CA ASN A 452 -2.90 -20.79 -30.42
C ASN A 452 -2.81 -19.59 -31.38
N GLY A 453 -1.60 -19.02 -31.56
CA GLY A 453 -1.38 -17.86 -32.43
C GLY A 453 -1.74 -16.51 -31.81
N GLN A 454 -2.17 -16.47 -30.55
CA GLN A 454 -2.42 -15.24 -29.79
C GLN A 454 -1.32 -15.02 -28.76
N GLY A 455 -0.69 -13.84 -28.79
CA GLY A 455 0.33 -13.44 -27.82
C GLY A 455 -0.28 -12.72 -26.62
N ARG A 456 0.24 -12.96 -25.42
CA ARG A 456 -0.24 -12.40 -24.14
C ARG A 456 0.88 -12.16 -23.16
N GLY A 457 0.75 -11.19 -22.25
CA GLY A 457 1.61 -11.11 -21.07
C GLY A 457 1.61 -12.44 -20.30
N LEU A 458 2.76 -12.88 -19.77
CA LEU A 458 2.83 -14.15 -19.02
C LEU A 458 1.86 -14.16 -17.83
N PHE A 459 1.80 -13.04 -17.10
CA PHE A 459 0.94 -12.95 -15.93
C PHE A 459 -0.53 -13.05 -16.31
N THR A 460 -0.97 -12.24 -17.29
CA THR A 460 -2.33 -12.35 -17.83
C THR A 460 -2.64 -13.75 -18.32
N HIS A 461 -1.76 -14.37 -19.11
CA HIS A 461 -1.94 -15.74 -19.58
C HIS A 461 -2.22 -16.73 -18.45
N VAL A 462 -1.45 -16.67 -17.36
CA VAL A 462 -1.67 -17.53 -16.19
C VAL A 462 -2.99 -17.21 -15.49
N LEU A 463 -3.34 -15.93 -15.32
CA LEU A 463 -4.61 -15.54 -14.71
C LEU A 463 -5.81 -16.02 -15.52
N LEU A 464 -5.75 -15.94 -16.86
CA LEU A 464 -6.83 -16.41 -17.74
C LEU A 464 -7.06 -17.92 -17.59
N LYS A 465 -5.98 -18.71 -17.50
CA LYS A 465 -6.06 -20.17 -17.24
C LYS A 465 -6.67 -20.46 -15.88
N GLY A 466 -6.19 -19.77 -14.84
CA GLY A 466 -6.71 -19.91 -13.48
C GLY A 466 -8.20 -19.60 -13.40
N LEU A 467 -8.63 -18.46 -13.94
CA LEU A 467 -10.05 -18.05 -13.98
C LEU A 467 -10.93 -18.98 -14.82
N ALA A 468 -10.34 -19.74 -15.75
CA ALA A 468 -11.03 -20.71 -16.59
C ALA A 468 -11.18 -22.09 -15.96
N GLY A 469 -10.58 -22.34 -14.79
CA GLY A 469 -10.73 -23.57 -14.02
C GLY A 469 -9.43 -24.15 -13.48
N ASP A 470 -8.29 -23.80 -14.06
CA ASP A 470 -7.02 -24.43 -13.70
C ASP A 470 -6.57 -24.07 -12.26
N ALA A 471 -7.16 -23.03 -11.65
CA ALA A 471 -6.88 -22.65 -10.27
C ALA A 471 -7.75 -23.36 -9.22
N ASP A 472 -8.77 -24.15 -9.60
CA ASP A 472 -9.64 -24.92 -8.67
C ASP A 472 -8.93 -26.17 -8.13
N ILE A 473 -7.79 -25.97 -7.46
CA ILE A 473 -6.92 -27.04 -6.98
C ILE A 473 -7.02 -27.19 -5.46
N ILE A 474 -7.26 -26.09 -4.73
CA ILE A 474 -7.22 -26.11 -3.26
C ILE A 474 -8.51 -26.71 -2.70
N LYS A 475 -9.67 -26.21 -3.14
CA LYS A 475 -10.97 -26.70 -2.66
C LYS A 475 -11.57 -27.74 -3.58
N GLY A 476 -11.43 -27.60 -4.90
CA GLY A 476 -12.07 -28.49 -5.87
C GLY A 476 -13.59 -28.37 -5.82
N ASP A 477 -14.12 -27.20 -5.49
CA ASP A 477 -15.56 -26.96 -5.26
C ASP A 477 -16.28 -26.33 -6.46
N GLY A 478 -15.58 -26.17 -7.59
CA GLY A 478 -16.09 -25.56 -8.80
C GLY A 478 -16.10 -24.03 -8.77
N TYR A 479 -15.51 -23.40 -7.75
CA TYR A 479 -15.36 -21.96 -7.65
C TYR A 479 -13.89 -21.56 -7.67
N ILE A 480 -13.58 -20.42 -8.29
CA ILE A 480 -12.24 -19.84 -8.25
C ILE A 480 -12.27 -18.64 -7.31
N ASN A 481 -11.64 -18.80 -6.15
CA ASN A 481 -11.42 -17.71 -5.21
C ASN A 481 -10.17 -16.89 -5.53
N ILE A 482 -10.08 -15.67 -4.96
CA ILE A 482 -8.86 -14.85 -5.07
C ILE A 482 -7.65 -15.61 -4.49
N GLY A 483 -7.83 -16.28 -3.35
CA GLY A 483 -6.76 -17.08 -2.72
C GLY A 483 -6.25 -18.21 -3.61
N GLU A 484 -7.14 -18.89 -4.34
CA GLU A 484 -6.80 -19.96 -5.28
C GLU A 484 -6.10 -19.42 -6.52
N LEU A 485 -6.64 -18.34 -7.10
CA LEU A 485 -6.01 -17.66 -8.22
C LEU A 485 -4.60 -17.15 -7.86
N GLN A 486 -4.43 -16.64 -6.64
CA GLN A 486 -3.13 -16.26 -6.09
C GLN A 486 -2.18 -17.45 -5.99
N ALA A 487 -2.62 -18.56 -5.39
CA ALA A 487 -1.78 -19.75 -5.22
C ALA A 487 -1.32 -20.30 -6.58
N PHE A 488 -2.26 -20.43 -7.52
CA PHE A 488 -1.99 -20.85 -8.88
C PHE A 488 -0.96 -19.95 -9.58
N ALA A 489 -1.15 -18.62 -9.51
CA ALA A 489 -0.22 -17.69 -10.13
C ALA A 489 1.17 -17.67 -9.45
N ARG A 490 1.26 -17.90 -8.13
CA ARG A 490 2.55 -18.01 -7.42
C ARG A 490 3.37 -19.23 -7.85
N GLU A 491 2.72 -20.28 -8.32
CA GLU A 491 3.38 -21.49 -8.80
C GLU A 491 3.69 -21.39 -10.30
N GLU A 492 2.69 -21.04 -11.11
CA GLU A 492 2.80 -21.13 -12.56
C GLU A 492 3.63 -20.01 -13.20
N VAL A 493 3.61 -18.79 -12.64
CA VAL A 493 4.38 -17.67 -13.21
C VAL A 493 5.89 -17.92 -13.09
N PRO A 494 6.47 -18.27 -11.92
CA PRO A 494 7.89 -18.63 -11.83
C PRO A 494 8.24 -19.84 -12.70
N ARG A 495 7.39 -20.88 -12.69
CA ARG A 495 7.62 -22.11 -13.46
C ARG A 495 7.72 -21.84 -14.96
N LEU A 496 6.74 -21.15 -15.52
CA LEU A 496 6.66 -20.85 -16.96
C LEU A 496 7.72 -19.84 -17.40
N SER A 497 8.03 -18.83 -16.57
CA SER A 497 9.10 -17.88 -16.87
C SER A 497 10.47 -18.57 -16.87
N LEU A 498 10.73 -19.46 -15.91
CA LEU A 498 11.97 -20.24 -15.87
C LEU A 498 12.10 -21.16 -17.08
N GLU A 499 11.02 -21.87 -17.44
CA GLU A 499 10.98 -22.75 -18.60
C GLU A 499 11.28 -22.00 -19.90
N LYS A 500 10.60 -20.88 -20.13
CA LYS A 500 10.67 -20.15 -21.40
C LYS A 500 11.90 -19.24 -21.53
N TRP A 501 12.34 -18.64 -20.42
CA TRP A 501 13.32 -17.56 -20.44
C TRP A 501 14.46 -17.71 -19.45
N GLN A 502 14.54 -18.83 -18.71
CA GLN A 502 15.63 -19.15 -17.80
C GLN A 502 15.82 -18.12 -16.67
N TYR A 503 14.73 -17.45 -16.28
CA TYR A 503 14.66 -16.63 -15.07
C TYR A 503 13.27 -16.76 -14.45
N GLU A 504 13.17 -16.55 -13.13
CA GLU A 504 11.90 -16.62 -12.42
C GLU A 504 11.28 -15.22 -12.26
N GLN A 505 10.07 -15.06 -12.75
CA GLN A 505 9.19 -13.94 -12.43
C GLN A 505 8.32 -14.31 -11.23
N PHE A 506 8.31 -13.46 -10.21
CA PHE A 506 7.50 -13.67 -9.01
C PHE A 506 6.37 -12.64 -8.92
N PRO A 507 5.10 -13.06 -8.96
CA PRO A 507 3.99 -12.15 -8.74
C PRO A 507 3.86 -11.77 -7.26
N MET A 508 3.28 -10.59 -7.02
CA MET A 508 2.98 -10.00 -5.73
C MET A 508 1.47 -10.02 -5.49
N PHE A 509 1.08 -10.29 -4.24
CA PHE A 509 -0.32 -10.39 -3.87
C PHE A 509 -0.51 -9.81 -2.49
N HIS A 510 -1.64 -9.12 -2.34
CA HIS A 510 -2.15 -8.70 -1.06
C HIS A 510 -3.66 -8.96 -1.06
N LEU A 511 -4.11 -9.76 -0.11
CA LEU A 511 -5.54 -9.97 0.13
C LEU A 511 -5.95 -9.01 1.24
N ASN A 512 -6.81 -8.05 0.92
CA ASN A 512 -7.46 -7.23 1.94
C ASN A 512 -8.89 -7.71 2.13
N GLY A 513 -9.35 -7.74 3.38
CA GLY A 513 -10.70 -8.22 3.72
C GLY A 513 -10.86 -9.73 3.59
N GLN A 514 -12.02 -10.17 3.14
CA GLN A 514 -12.37 -11.60 3.02
C GLN A 514 -12.05 -12.15 1.63
N ASP A 515 -11.57 -13.38 1.57
CA ASP A 515 -11.47 -14.12 0.31
C ASP A 515 -12.87 -14.40 -0.27
N PHE A 516 -13.05 -14.21 -1.58
CA PHE A 516 -14.34 -14.39 -2.24
C PHE A 516 -14.20 -15.01 -3.64
N PRO A 517 -15.23 -15.75 -4.10
CA PRO A 517 -15.22 -16.37 -5.42
C PRO A 517 -15.43 -15.32 -6.52
N ILE A 518 -14.70 -15.47 -7.63
CA ILE A 518 -14.72 -14.60 -8.81
C ILE A 518 -15.37 -15.28 -10.01
N THR A 519 -15.12 -16.58 -10.20
CA THR A 519 -15.71 -17.37 -11.29
C THR A 519 -16.19 -18.73 -10.80
N GLN A 520 -17.08 -19.35 -11.57
CA GLN A 520 -17.56 -20.70 -11.34
C GLN A 520 -17.33 -21.53 -12.62
N VAL A 521 -16.70 -22.69 -12.48
CA VAL A 521 -16.18 -23.49 -13.62
C VAL A 521 -17.10 -24.64 -14.00
#